data_AF-A0A3D0M3Y8-F1
#
_entry.id   AF-A0A3D0M3Y8-F1
#
_cell.length_a   1.000
_cell.length_b   1.000
_cell.length_c   1.000
_cell.angle_alpha   90.00
_cell.angle_beta   90.00
_cell.angle_gamma   90.00
#
_symmetry.space_group_name_H-M   'P 1'
#
loop_
_entity.id
_entity.type
_entity.pdbx_description
1 polymer ?
#
loop_
_entity_poly.entity_id
_entity_poly.type
_entity_poly.pdbx_seq_one_letter_code
_entity_poly.pdbx_strand_id
1 'polypeptide(L)'
;MYEISKLEFSKWLMKQDISLLSACEKEMIGIIIDHFDDIAQYGTKNGARAKLMGSYIEKLNNKAERSELTMPNADYLGERVKRLVSLTVENFRGFGIKENFEFDKQYTFYHGPNGSGKTSFCEAIEYSALGTIAEASARGITVDKYIVHTGMKKASAPILKCELPDGSTVGFPTNLSEYRFAFIEKNRILNFSHIGAATTKTQVERIASLFGLTEFQSFVHDFTDSFDSRYLTLESDASKEYQSKVKEVEQQQKNLSDLKVALEPKTKFLQELVDLLHKEEIKTAEQAIAYLINEKTGLIILATKRASEYHMNLIQENILETLKKAIEEFLIAIQSVQLGNEKILSNINSVNLAQIFNAITALKPSYTEDVCPVCRTPLSSAVENPFEYAEKELHKFSQIEEAKKTVLSNSKIAAEKIHVIIGELSKKEICSLFVGVDAQLILGASLQAK
;
A
#
# COMPACT_ATOMS: atom_id res chain seq x y z
N MET A 1 -11.12 48.46 32.62
CA MET A 1 -11.64 47.21 33.25
C MET A 1 -10.39 46.43 33.61
N TYR A 2 -10.29 45.82 34.79
CA TYR A 2 -9.05 45.20 35.31
C TYR A 2 -7.96 46.14 35.88
N GLU A 3 -8.34 47.35 36.33
CA GLU A 3 -7.38 48.35 36.84
C GLU A 3 -6.57 47.86 38.06
N ILE A 4 -7.17 47.04 38.92
CA ILE A 4 -6.49 46.47 40.09
C ILE A 4 -5.40 45.52 39.63
N SER A 5 -5.73 44.61 38.72
CA SER A 5 -4.76 43.64 38.18
C SER A 5 -3.61 44.35 37.47
N LYS A 6 -3.91 45.37 36.67
CA LYS A 6 -2.92 46.15 35.92
C LYS A 6 -1.96 46.89 36.85
N LEU A 7 -2.49 47.55 37.89
CA LEU A 7 -1.69 48.23 38.90
C LEU A 7 -0.77 47.25 39.66
N GLU A 8 -1.30 46.13 40.13
CA GLU A 8 -0.51 45.16 40.90
C GLU A 8 0.51 44.43 40.03
N PHE A 9 0.18 44.14 38.77
CA PHE A 9 1.15 43.66 37.79
C PHE A 9 2.30 44.65 37.59
N SER A 10 1.99 45.95 37.47
CA SER A 10 2.98 47.01 37.32
C SER A 10 3.90 47.11 38.56
N LYS A 11 3.32 47.07 39.76
CA LYS A 11 4.08 47.05 41.03
C LYS A 11 4.94 45.80 41.16
N TRP A 12 4.44 44.64 40.73
CA TRP A 12 5.22 43.40 40.72
C TRP A 12 6.41 43.52 39.76
N LEU A 13 6.20 44.07 38.56
CA LEU A 13 7.24 44.25 37.56
C LEU A 13 8.31 45.25 38.01
N MET A 14 7.92 46.35 38.68
CA MET A 14 8.86 47.33 39.25
C MET A 14 9.79 46.74 40.32
N LYS A 15 9.38 45.65 40.97
CA LYS A 15 10.20 44.94 41.96
C LYS A 15 11.14 43.91 41.32
N GLN A 16 10.96 43.60 40.04
CA GLN A 16 11.82 42.66 39.34
C GLN A 16 13.08 43.35 38.82
N ASP A 17 14.19 42.62 38.81
CA ASP A 17 15.39 43.05 38.11
C ASP A 17 15.26 42.71 36.62
N ILE A 18 14.82 43.69 35.83
CA ILE A 18 14.59 43.55 34.39
C ILE A 18 15.88 43.18 33.63
N SER A 19 17.06 43.48 34.21
CA SER A 19 18.35 43.14 33.58
C SER A 19 18.62 41.64 33.56
N LEU A 20 18.01 40.88 34.47
CA LEU A 20 18.16 39.42 34.56
C LEU A 20 17.23 38.65 33.62
N LEU A 21 16.27 39.33 33.00
CA LEU A 21 15.31 38.71 32.09
C LEU A 21 15.92 38.46 30.71
N SER A 22 15.68 37.27 30.16
CA SER A 22 16.00 36.91 28.78
C SER A 22 15.21 37.75 27.77
N ALA A 23 15.67 37.80 26.53
CA ALA A 23 14.96 38.48 25.44
C ALA A 23 13.53 37.93 25.26
N CYS A 24 13.35 36.61 25.37
CA CYS A 24 12.03 35.98 25.28
C CYS A 24 11.11 36.39 26.44
N GLU A 25 11.62 36.44 27.68
CA GLU A 25 10.83 36.87 28.84
C GLU A 25 10.42 38.34 28.72
N LYS A 26 11.32 39.21 28.25
CA LYS A 26 11.02 40.61 27.98
C LYS A 26 9.95 40.76 26.91
N GLU A 27 10.02 40.00 25.83
CA GLU A 27 9.01 40.03 24.78
C GLU A 27 7.63 39.56 25.30
N MET A 28 7.61 38.48 26.09
CA MET A 28 6.39 37.95 26.71
C MET A 28 5.75 38.96 27.67
N ILE A 29 6.54 39.58 28.54
CA ILE A 29 6.06 40.64 29.45
C ILE A 29 5.58 41.84 28.63
N GLY A 30 6.29 42.17 27.56
CA GLY A 30 5.91 43.22 26.63
C GLY A 30 4.53 43.01 26.01
N ILE A 31 4.24 41.81 25.51
CA ILE A 31 2.90 41.43 25.02
C ILE A 31 1.84 41.63 26.10
N ILE A 32 2.14 41.23 27.35
CA ILE A 32 1.20 41.40 28.47
C ILE A 32 0.94 42.88 28.76
N ILE A 33 1.96 43.74 28.69
CA ILE A 33 1.81 45.20 28.89
C ILE A 33 0.94 45.81 27.79
N ASP A 34 1.24 45.49 26.52
CA ASP A 34 0.61 46.11 25.36
C ASP A 34 -0.86 45.66 25.19
N HIS A 35 -1.17 44.44 25.60
CA HIS A 35 -2.48 43.80 25.43
C HIS A 35 -3.12 43.38 26.76
N PHE A 36 -2.85 44.10 27.85
CA PHE A 36 -3.24 43.70 29.21
C PHE A 36 -4.74 43.45 29.33
N ASP A 37 -5.57 44.39 28.87
CA ASP A 37 -7.02 44.34 29.06
C ASP A 37 -7.64 43.17 28.26
N ASP A 38 -7.13 42.90 27.05
CA ASP A 38 -7.56 41.76 26.23
C ASP A 38 -7.18 40.43 26.89
N ILE A 39 -5.95 40.32 27.40
CA ILE A 39 -5.45 39.10 28.05
C ILE A 39 -6.20 38.84 29.36
N ALA A 40 -6.46 39.89 30.15
CA ALA A 40 -7.17 39.81 31.42
C ALA A 40 -8.65 39.41 31.24
N GLN A 41 -9.25 39.71 30.08
CA GLN A 41 -10.63 39.31 29.77
C GLN A 41 -10.81 37.79 29.64
N TYR A 42 -9.79 37.07 29.15
CA TYR A 42 -9.86 35.63 28.95
C TYR A 42 -9.25 34.89 30.13
N GLY A 43 -9.87 33.77 30.53
CA GLY A 43 -9.31 32.82 31.48
C GLY A 43 -8.76 31.55 30.80
N THR A 44 -8.63 30.48 31.58
CA THR A 44 -8.16 29.16 31.12
C THR A 44 -9.20 28.35 30.32
N LYS A 45 -10.47 28.78 30.30
CA LYS A 45 -11.56 28.06 29.61
C LYS A 45 -11.20 27.82 28.13
N ASN A 46 -11.17 26.55 27.70
CA ASN A 46 -10.76 26.12 26.37
C ASN A 46 -9.36 26.64 25.92
N GLY A 47 -8.51 27.00 26.88
CA GLY A 47 -7.22 27.64 26.64
C GLY A 47 -7.33 29.00 25.95
N ALA A 48 -8.42 29.74 26.15
CA ALA A 48 -8.68 31.00 25.44
C ALA A 48 -7.53 32.01 25.60
N ARG A 49 -7.06 32.24 26.83
CA ARG A 49 -5.90 33.13 27.07
C ARG A 49 -4.64 32.62 26.37
N ALA A 50 -4.34 31.33 26.47
CA ALA A 50 -3.16 30.74 25.85
C ALA A 50 -3.19 30.87 24.32
N LYS A 51 -4.35 30.68 23.68
CA LYS A 51 -4.53 30.90 22.24
C LYS A 51 -4.34 32.35 21.83
N LEU A 52 -4.87 33.28 22.63
CA LEU A 52 -4.70 34.71 22.37
C LEU A 52 -3.22 35.09 22.44
N MET A 53 -2.52 34.69 23.50
CA MET A 53 -1.08 34.91 23.63
C MET A 53 -0.29 34.22 22.51
N GLY A 54 -0.64 32.98 22.16
CA GLY A 54 -0.07 32.26 21.02
C GLY A 54 -0.16 33.04 19.72
N SER A 55 -1.32 33.66 19.45
CA SER A 55 -1.52 34.49 18.24
C SER A 55 -0.66 35.76 18.22
N TYR A 56 -0.33 36.33 19.40
CA TYR A 56 0.61 37.44 19.49
C TYR A 56 2.05 36.99 19.27
N ILE A 57 2.42 35.83 19.83
CA ILE A 57 3.75 35.24 19.66
C ILE A 57 3.99 34.84 18.19
N GLU A 58 3.00 34.26 17.51
CA GLU A 58 3.12 33.86 16.10
C GLU A 58 3.43 35.06 15.18
N LYS A 59 2.88 36.24 15.49
CA LYS A 59 3.16 37.48 14.73
C LYS A 59 4.61 37.95 14.86
N LEU A 60 5.33 37.51 15.88
CA LEU A 60 6.75 37.84 16.07
C LEU A 60 7.67 37.08 15.12
N ASN A 61 7.19 36.05 14.40
CA ASN A 61 7.98 35.26 13.45
C ASN A 61 9.30 34.73 14.06
N ASN A 62 9.24 34.20 15.29
CA ASN A 62 10.39 33.68 16.05
C ASN A 62 11.49 34.72 16.34
N LYS A 63 11.14 36.00 16.44
CA LYS A 63 12.06 37.06 16.85
C LYS A 63 11.66 37.63 18.21
N ALA A 64 12.65 37.81 19.08
CA ALA A 64 12.50 38.53 20.34
C ALA A 64 13.43 39.74 20.27
N GLU A 65 12.88 40.91 19.94
CA GLU A 65 13.64 42.13 19.66
C GLU A 65 13.50 43.16 20.80
N ARG A 66 12.57 42.96 21.73
CA ARG A 66 12.32 43.89 22.84
C ARG A 66 13.46 43.89 23.86
N SER A 67 14.28 44.94 23.80
CA SER A 67 15.39 45.17 24.74
C SER A 67 14.95 45.84 26.04
N GLU A 68 13.94 46.71 25.96
CA GLU A 68 13.43 47.53 27.06
C GLU A 68 11.93 47.32 27.29
N LEU A 69 11.49 47.39 28.54
CA LEU A 69 10.09 47.34 28.93
C LEU A 69 9.61 48.76 29.24
N THR A 70 8.53 49.17 28.59
CA THR A 70 7.85 50.43 28.97
C THR A 70 7.11 50.17 30.27
N MET A 71 7.71 50.61 31.37
CA MET A 71 7.11 50.43 32.69
C MET A 71 5.79 51.20 32.76
N PRO A 72 4.68 50.56 33.17
CA PRO A 72 3.43 51.29 33.37
C PRO A 72 3.65 52.33 34.48
N ASN A 73 3.27 53.58 34.24
CA ASN A 73 3.37 54.64 35.23
C ASN A 73 2.56 54.25 36.48
N ALA A 74 3.25 53.96 37.59
CA ALA A 74 2.63 53.69 38.88
C ALA A 74 2.54 54.93 39.78
N ASP A 75 2.93 56.10 39.27
CA ASP A 75 3.06 57.29 40.09
C ASP A 75 1.78 58.12 40.10
N TYR A 76 1.16 58.19 41.28
CA TYR A 76 0.42 59.37 41.68
C TYR A 76 0.83 59.80 43.09
N LEU A 77 1.70 60.80 43.16
CA LEU A 77 2.06 61.59 44.34
C LEU A 77 0.97 62.65 44.59
N GLY A 78 -0.24 62.21 44.92
CA GLY A 78 -1.29 63.10 45.41
C GLY A 78 -1.07 63.44 46.88
N GLU A 79 -1.42 64.65 47.30
CA GLU A 79 -1.49 64.95 48.74
C GLU A 79 -2.52 64.06 49.42
N ARG A 80 -2.12 63.43 50.53
CA ARG A 80 -2.99 62.54 51.30
C ARG A 80 -4.14 63.34 51.90
N VAL A 81 -5.36 62.98 51.53
CA VAL A 81 -6.59 63.51 52.12
C VAL A 81 -6.57 63.43 53.66
N LYS A 82 -6.90 64.55 54.31
CA LYS A 82 -6.97 64.65 55.78
C LYS A 82 -8.28 64.07 56.33
N ARG A 83 -9.42 64.44 55.75
CA ARG A 83 -10.75 63.87 56.09
C ARG A 83 -11.77 64.06 54.97
N LEU A 84 -12.84 63.26 55.01
CA LEU A 84 -14.04 63.49 54.20
C LEU A 84 -14.81 64.70 54.75
N VAL A 85 -15.47 65.44 53.86
CA VAL A 85 -16.28 66.63 54.20
C VAL A 85 -17.75 66.37 53.90
N SER A 86 -18.07 65.97 52.67
CA SER A 86 -19.45 65.69 52.28
C SER A 86 -19.53 64.71 51.12
N LEU A 87 -20.63 63.97 51.04
CA LEU A 87 -21.02 63.16 49.88
C LEU A 87 -22.39 63.62 49.38
N THR A 88 -22.49 63.97 48.11
CA THR A 88 -23.77 64.18 47.42
C THR A 88 -24.02 63.04 46.46
N VAL A 89 -25.18 62.39 46.56
CA VAL A 89 -25.54 61.25 45.72
C VAL A 89 -26.90 61.50 45.07
N GLU A 90 -27.02 61.23 43.77
CA GLU A 90 -28.26 61.34 43.01
C GLU A 90 -28.25 60.29 41.89
N ASN A 91 -29.39 59.64 41.59
CA ASN A 91 -29.50 58.64 40.53
C ASN A 91 -28.40 57.57 40.54
N PHE A 92 -28.00 57.10 41.72
CA PHE A 92 -26.90 56.14 41.89
C PHE A 92 -27.40 54.95 42.70
N ARG A 93 -27.40 53.76 42.07
CA ARG A 93 -27.77 52.49 42.73
C ARG A 93 -29.14 52.57 43.43
N GLY A 94 -29.18 52.61 44.76
CA GLY A 94 -30.40 52.71 45.56
C GLY A 94 -30.91 54.15 45.79
N PHE A 95 -30.19 55.17 45.35
CA PHE A 95 -30.57 56.58 45.51
C PHE A 95 -31.20 57.13 44.22
N GLY A 96 -32.51 57.35 44.25
CA GLY A 96 -33.25 57.96 43.14
C GLY A 96 -33.39 59.48 43.22
N ILE A 97 -33.27 60.05 44.42
CA ILE A 97 -33.32 61.50 44.66
C ILE A 97 -31.96 61.99 45.15
N LYS A 98 -31.73 63.30 45.03
CA LYS A 98 -30.52 63.93 45.52
C LYS A 98 -30.49 63.93 47.05
N GLU A 99 -29.49 63.28 47.61
CA GLU A 99 -29.21 63.20 49.04
C GLU A 99 -27.83 63.81 49.33
N ASN A 100 -27.71 64.51 50.46
CA ASN A 100 -26.46 65.10 50.93
C ASN A 100 -26.10 64.55 52.31
N PHE A 101 -24.87 64.07 52.46
CA PHE A 101 -24.31 63.56 53.69
C PHE A 101 -23.12 64.41 54.10
N GLU A 102 -23.06 64.83 55.36
CA GLU A 102 -21.94 65.60 55.92
C GLU A 102 -21.12 64.73 56.87
N PHE A 103 -19.81 64.92 56.86
CA PHE A 103 -18.84 64.19 57.69
C PHE A 103 -18.12 65.16 58.64
N ASP A 104 -18.85 65.63 59.65
CA ASP A 104 -18.35 66.59 60.64
C ASP A 104 -17.66 65.93 61.84
N LYS A 105 -17.88 64.63 62.06
CA LYS A 105 -17.28 63.84 63.15
C LYS A 105 -16.23 62.85 62.65
N GLN A 106 -15.29 62.51 63.54
CA GLN A 106 -14.29 61.46 63.30
C GLN A 106 -14.92 60.09 63.03
N TYR A 107 -16.03 59.78 63.71
CA TYR A 107 -16.77 58.54 63.53
C TYR A 107 -18.20 58.86 63.11
N THR A 108 -18.59 58.37 61.93
CA THR A 108 -19.95 58.53 61.38
C THR A 108 -20.57 57.15 61.21
N PHE A 109 -21.71 56.90 61.87
CA PHE A 109 -22.41 55.63 61.79
C PHE A 109 -23.64 55.76 60.90
N TYR A 110 -23.67 55.03 59.79
CA TYR A 110 -24.83 54.96 58.90
C TYR A 110 -25.57 53.63 59.12
N HIS A 111 -26.78 53.69 59.67
CA HIS A 111 -27.60 52.52 59.98
C HIS A 111 -29.03 52.67 59.44
N GLY A 112 -29.71 51.54 59.28
CA GLY A 112 -31.07 51.49 58.72
C GLY A 112 -31.51 50.06 58.40
N PRO A 113 -32.78 49.82 58.09
CA PRO A 113 -33.31 48.50 57.74
C PRO A 113 -32.70 47.96 56.43
N ASN A 114 -32.86 46.66 56.16
CA ASN A 114 -32.42 46.08 54.89
C ASN A 114 -33.10 46.78 53.71
N GLY A 115 -32.33 47.07 52.66
CA GLY A 115 -32.82 47.84 51.50
C GLY A 115 -32.77 49.36 51.65
N SER A 116 -32.38 49.92 52.81
CA SER A 116 -32.31 51.38 53.03
C SER A 116 -31.14 52.11 52.33
N GLY A 117 -30.49 51.49 51.35
CA GLY A 117 -29.37 52.12 50.63
C GLY A 117 -28.01 52.11 51.32
N LYS A 118 -27.83 51.43 52.47
CA LYS A 118 -26.53 51.34 53.19
C LYS A 118 -25.37 50.88 52.30
N THR A 119 -25.57 49.83 51.53
CA THR A 119 -24.56 49.32 50.60
C THR A 119 -24.29 50.35 49.50
N SER A 120 -25.34 50.96 48.93
CA SER A 120 -25.20 52.01 47.91
C SER A 120 -24.47 53.24 48.43
N PHE A 121 -24.61 53.58 49.71
CA PHE A 121 -23.89 54.68 50.35
C PHE A 121 -22.38 54.38 50.38
N CYS A 122 -22.00 53.20 50.86
CA CYS A 122 -20.59 52.78 50.86
C CYS A 122 -20.03 52.70 49.45
N GLU A 123 -20.78 52.12 48.50
CA GLU A 123 -20.41 52.01 47.08
C GLU A 123 -20.25 53.39 46.41
N ALA A 124 -20.98 54.41 46.84
CA ALA A 124 -20.84 55.78 46.31
C ALA A 124 -19.52 56.43 46.74
N ILE A 125 -19.11 56.22 48.00
CA ILE A 125 -17.80 56.66 48.51
C ILE A 125 -16.69 55.86 47.83
N GLU A 126 -16.85 54.54 47.72
CA GLU A 126 -15.91 53.64 47.05
C GLU A 126 -15.70 54.05 45.59
N TYR A 127 -16.78 54.26 44.84
CA TYR A 127 -16.72 54.73 43.45
C TYR A 127 -16.00 56.07 43.32
N SER A 128 -16.30 57.04 44.19
CA SER A 128 -15.67 58.36 44.13
C SER A 128 -14.17 58.31 44.45
N ALA A 129 -13.79 57.46 45.41
CA ALA A 129 -12.41 57.34 45.86
C ALA A 129 -11.55 56.45 44.95
N LEU A 130 -12.12 55.40 44.36
CA LEU A 130 -11.38 54.38 43.62
C LEU A 130 -11.65 54.38 42.10
N GLY A 131 -12.74 55.00 41.64
CA GLY A 131 -13.19 54.94 40.25
C GLY A 131 -13.81 53.59 39.86
N THR A 132 -13.85 52.64 40.79
CA THR A 132 -14.40 51.29 40.62
C THR A 132 -15.12 50.85 41.89
N ILE A 133 -15.85 49.73 41.81
CA ILE A 133 -16.57 49.13 42.94
C ILE A 133 -16.19 47.65 42.99
N ALA A 134 -15.70 47.16 44.13
CA ALA A 134 -15.22 45.78 44.26
C ALA A 134 -16.30 44.74 43.90
N GLU A 135 -17.55 44.97 44.30
CA GLU A 135 -18.68 44.10 43.98
C GLU A 135 -19.04 44.10 42.48
N ALA A 136 -18.80 45.22 41.77
CA ALA A 136 -19.00 45.28 40.32
C ALA A 136 -17.97 44.42 39.59
N SER A 137 -16.69 44.55 39.98
CA SER A 137 -15.60 43.71 39.47
C SER A 137 -15.86 42.23 39.76
N ALA A 138 -16.28 41.88 40.99
CA ALA A 138 -16.56 40.49 41.37
C ALA A 138 -17.67 39.84 40.53
N ARG A 139 -18.67 40.62 40.08
CA ARG A 139 -19.77 40.15 39.23
C ARG A 139 -19.47 40.21 37.73
N GLY A 140 -18.31 40.72 37.33
CA GLY A 140 -18.00 40.95 35.91
C GLY A 140 -18.91 41.97 35.23
N ILE A 141 -19.46 42.93 35.99
CA ILE A 141 -20.33 43.99 35.47
C ILE A 141 -19.51 45.26 35.35
N THR A 142 -19.51 45.90 34.17
CA THR A 142 -18.88 47.23 33.98
C THR A 142 -19.47 48.24 34.97
N VAL A 143 -18.62 49.05 35.60
CA VAL A 143 -19.02 50.04 36.61
C VAL A 143 -20.16 50.93 36.10
N ASP A 144 -20.10 51.40 34.86
CA ASP A 144 -21.15 52.22 34.23
C ASP A 144 -22.54 51.57 34.24
N LYS A 145 -22.60 50.25 34.05
CA LYS A 145 -23.85 49.47 34.12
C LYS A 145 -24.25 49.19 35.56
N TYR A 146 -23.26 49.00 36.43
CA TYR A 146 -23.48 48.65 37.83
C TYR A 146 -24.10 49.79 38.62
N ILE A 147 -23.69 51.04 38.35
CA ILE A 147 -24.11 52.24 39.09
C ILE A 147 -25.51 52.75 38.72
N VAL A 148 -26.09 52.25 37.62
CA VAL A 148 -27.40 52.68 37.13
C VAL A 148 -28.48 52.44 38.18
N HIS A 149 -29.28 53.47 38.46
CA HIS A 149 -30.42 53.33 39.35
C HIS A 149 -31.50 52.42 38.73
N THR A 150 -31.94 51.41 39.49
CA THR A 150 -32.83 50.33 39.03
C THR A 150 -34.17 50.83 38.48
N GLY A 151 -34.72 51.92 39.03
CA GLY A 151 -36.00 52.49 38.60
C GLY A 151 -35.92 53.60 37.55
N MET A 152 -34.83 54.36 37.49
CA MET A 152 -34.75 55.58 36.67
C MET A 152 -33.94 55.38 35.38
N LYS A 153 -33.19 54.27 35.28
CA LYS A 153 -32.30 53.96 34.14
C LYS A 153 -31.31 55.09 33.82
N LYS A 154 -30.99 55.91 34.82
CA LYS A 154 -29.98 56.95 34.78
C LYS A 154 -28.93 56.65 35.84
N ALA A 155 -27.71 57.08 35.54
CA ALA A 155 -26.59 57.06 36.47
C ALA A 155 -26.08 58.51 36.62
N SER A 156 -25.76 58.93 37.83
CA SER A 156 -25.00 60.17 38.05
C SER A 156 -23.86 59.89 39.01
N ALA A 157 -22.68 60.41 38.70
CA ALA A 157 -21.50 60.23 39.54
C ALA A 157 -21.71 60.95 40.89
N PRO A 158 -21.48 60.28 42.03
CA PRO A 158 -21.50 60.93 43.32
C PRO A 158 -20.43 62.03 43.41
N ILE A 159 -20.72 63.08 44.17
CA ILE A 159 -19.78 64.18 44.42
C ILE A 159 -19.26 64.04 45.84
N LEU A 160 -18.07 63.46 45.98
CA LEU A 160 -17.35 63.36 47.25
C LEU A 160 -16.40 64.55 47.40
N LYS A 161 -16.47 65.24 48.53
CA LYS A 161 -15.55 66.33 48.89
C LYS A 161 -14.70 65.93 50.09
N CYS A 162 -13.47 66.42 50.11
CA CYS A 162 -12.51 66.19 51.18
C CYS A 162 -11.74 67.45 51.55
N GLU A 163 -11.17 67.44 52.75
CA GLU A 163 -10.22 68.43 53.23
C GLU A 163 -8.80 67.91 53.02
N LEU A 164 -7.94 68.73 52.42
CA LEU A 164 -6.50 68.46 52.30
C LEU A 164 -5.73 68.91 53.56
N PRO A 165 -4.45 68.52 53.72
CA PRO A 165 -3.64 68.94 54.88
C PRO A 165 -3.52 70.46 55.04
N ASP A 166 -3.58 71.21 53.93
CA ASP A 166 -3.57 72.67 53.88
C ASP A 166 -4.89 73.34 54.33
N GLY A 167 -5.93 72.53 54.62
CA GLY A 167 -7.26 72.99 55.03
C GLY A 167 -8.20 73.34 53.87
N SER A 168 -7.76 73.23 52.62
CA SER A 168 -8.61 73.46 51.46
C SER A 168 -9.63 72.32 51.28
N THR A 169 -10.85 72.67 50.85
CA THR A 169 -11.89 71.69 50.51
C THR A 169 -11.97 71.52 49.00
N VAL A 170 -11.71 70.30 48.52
CA VAL A 170 -11.68 69.96 47.10
C VAL A 170 -12.54 68.73 46.81
N GLY A 171 -12.75 68.42 45.53
CA GLY A 171 -13.29 67.12 45.13
C GLY A 171 -12.30 66.01 45.49
N PHE A 172 -12.82 64.85 45.90
CA PHE A 172 -11.96 63.75 46.33
C PHE A 172 -11.06 63.27 45.18
N PRO A 173 -9.73 63.24 45.36
CA PRO A 173 -8.81 62.79 44.32
C PRO A 173 -8.91 61.28 44.18
N THR A 174 -9.58 60.81 43.12
CA THR A 174 -9.71 59.38 42.83
C THR A 174 -8.33 58.73 42.71
N ASN A 175 -8.03 57.77 43.58
CA ASN A 175 -6.76 57.05 43.59
C ASN A 175 -6.96 55.63 44.12
N LEU A 176 -6.95 54.66 43.20
CA LEU A 176 -7.08 53.25 43.51
C LEU A 176 -5.93 52.74 44.40
N SER A 177 -4.69 53.14 44.12
CA SER A 177 -3.51 52.62 44.82
C SER A 177 -3.47 53.05 46.29
N GLU A 178 -3.81 54.31 46.56
CA GLU A 178 -3.75 54.90 47.89
C GLU A 178 -4.95 54.46 48.76
N TYR A 179 -6.16 54.46 48.18
CA TYR A 179 -7.38 54.33 48.98
C TYR A 179 -8.04 52.95 48.96
N ARG A 180 -7.56 51.97 48.17
CA ARG A 180 -8.18 50.62 48.11
C ARG A 180 -8.36 49.98 49.49
N PHE A 181 -7.42 50.19 50.40
CA PHE A 181 -7.46 49.63 51.76
C PHE A 181 -8.31 50.42 52.75
N ALA A 182 -8.86 51.58 52.35
CA ALA A 182 -9.78 52.36 53.19
C ALA A 182 -11.18 51.71 53.27
N PHE A 183 -11.50 50.76 52.39
CA PHE A 183 -12.79 50.09 52.32
C PHE A 183 -12.68 48.64 52.79
N ILE A 184 -13.28 48.35 53.94
CA ILE A 184 -13.26 47.02 54.55
C ILE A 184 -14.70 46.51 54.74
N GLU A 185 -15.02 45.40 54.10
CA GLU A 185 -16.31 44.74 54.25
C GLU A 185 -16.29 43.74 55.40
N LYS A 186 -17.39 43.67 56.17
CA LYS A 186 -17.56 42.71 57.28
C LYS A 186 -17.25 41.27 56.87
N ASN A 187 -17.77 40.82 55.72
CA ASN A 187 -17.59 39.44 55.27
C ASN A 187 -16.12 39.12 54.97
N ARG A 188 -15.33 40.08 54.48
CA ARG A 188 -13.89 39.90 54.24
C ARG A 188 -13.13 39.64 55.55
N ILE A 189 -13.46 40.39 56.61
CA ILE A 189 -12.88 40.18 57.95
C ILE A 189 -13.30 38.82 58.53
N LEU A 190 -14.59 38.48 58.45
CA LEU A 190 -15.11 37.21 58.98
C LEU A 190 -14.53 35.99 58.24
N ASN A 191 -14.43 36.05 56.91
CA ASN A 191 -13.83 34.96 56.15
C ASN A 191 -12.35 34.78 56.51
N PHE A 192 -11.63 35.88 56.75
CA PHE A 192 -10.24 35.84 57.19
C PHE A 192 -10.08 35.27 58.61
N SER A 193 -10.98 35.56 59.56
CA SER A 193 -10.86 35.01 60.93
C SER A 193 -10.92 33.49 60.99
N HIS A 194 -11.54 32.84 59.99
CA HIS A 194 -11.62 31.37 59.87
C HIS A 194 -10.53 30.77 58.97
N ILE A 195 -9.43 31.48 58.68
CA ILE A 195 -8.39 31.03 57.73
C ILE A 195 -7.63 29.77 58.18
N GLY A 196 -7.43 29.59 59.49
CA GLY A 196 -6.62 28.49 60.04
C GLY A 196 -7.18 27.08 59.77
N ALA A 197 -8.48 26.98 59.50
CA ALA A 197 -9.15 25.70 59.19
C ALA A 197 -9.35 25.48 57.68
N ALA A 198 -8.88 26.39 56.82
CA ALA A 198 -9.07 26.33 55.38
C ALA A 198 -7.91 25.62 54.66
N THR A 199 -8.18 25.07 53.46
CA THR A 199 -7.12 24.52 52.59
C THR A 199 -6.19 25.62 52.11
N THR A 200 -4.95 25.30 51.71
CA THR A 200 -3.96 26.28 51.21
C THR A 200 -4.53 27.17 50.12
N LYS A 201 -5.29 26.60 49.16
CA LYS A 201 -5.95 27.37 48.10
C LYS A 201 -6.92 28.40 48.68
N THR A 202 -7.80 27.97 49.57
CA THR A 202 -8.78 28.85 50.21
C THR A 202 -8.13 29.87 51.14
N GLN A 203 -6.99 29.56 51.75
CA GLN A 203 -6.21 30.52 52.53
C GLN A 203 -5.70 31.67 51.64
N VAL A 204 -5.11 31.34 50.48
CA VAL A 204 -4.63 32.35 49.51
C VAL A 204 -5.80 33.20 49.01
N GLU A 205 -6.94 32.59 48.65
CA GLU A 205 -8.15 33.31 48.23
C GLU A 205 -8.67 34.28 49.30
N ARG A 206 -8.70 33.86 50.58
CA ARG A 206 -9.14 34.70 51.70
C ARG A 206 -8.16 35.84 51.99
N ILE A 207 -6.86 35.59 51.89
CA ILE A 207 -5.83 36.63 52.01
C ILE A 207 -5.98 37.64 50.87
N ALA A 208 -6.07 37.17 49.64
CA ALA A 208 -6.24 38.06 48.49
C ALA A 208 -7.53 38.88 48.60
N SER A 209 -8.64 38.26 49.02
CA SER A 209 -9.89 38.97 49.30
C SER A 209 -9.71 40.01 50.39
N LEU A 210 -9.05 39.71 51.51
CA LEU A 210 -8.78 40.68 52.57
C LEU A 210 -7.97 41.87 52.06
N PHE A 211 -6.97 41.65 51.21
CA PHE A 211 -6.12 42.71 50.66
C PHE A 211 -6.66 43.35 49.36
N GLY A 212 -7.82 42.93 48.85
CA GLY A 212 -8.37 43.44 47.59
C GLY A 212 -7.52 43.06 46.37
N LEU A 213 -6.84 41.93 46.44
CA LEU A 213 -6.00 41.34 45.39
C LEU A 213 -6.72 40.22 44.62
N THR A 214 -8.02 40.00 44.84
CA THR A 214 -8.79 38.91 44.21
C THR A 214 -8.69 38.95 42.69
N GLU A 215 -8.86 40.14 42.10
CA GLU A 215 -8.79 40.31 40.65
C GLU A 215 -7.40 39.93 40.10
N PHE A 216 -6.32 40.41 40.76
CA PHE A 216 -4.95 40.09 40.39
C PHE A 216 -4.61 38.61 40.61
N GLN A 217 -5.11 38.00 41.68
CA GLN A 217 -4.92 36.57 41.93
C GLN A 217 -5.58 35.74 40.83
N SER A 218 -6.83 36.07 40.45
CA SER A 218 -7.51 35.42 39.34
C SER A 218 -6.73 35.61 38.04
N PHE A 219 -6.26 36.83 37.76
CA PHE A 219 -5.40 37.11 36.61
C PHE A 219 -4.17 36.20 36.60
N VAL A 220 -3.40 36.09 37.67
CA VAL A 220 -2.19 35.24 37.70
C VAL A 220 -2.53 33.75 37.58
N HIS A 221 -3.60 33.28 38.24
CA HIS A 221 -3.98 31.87 38.23
C HIS A 221 -4.56 31.42 36.88
N ASP A 222 -5.07 32.35 36.08
CA ASP A 222 -5.68 32.06 34.78
C ASP A 222 -4.66 31.92 33.62
N PHE A 223 -3.36 31.94 33.93
CA PHE A 223 -2.33 31.52 32.98
C PHE A 223 -2.19 29.99 32.96
N THR A 224 -1.96 29.42 31.79
CA THR A 224 -1.67 27.99 31.63
C THR A 224 -0.21 27.69 31.99
N ASP A 225 0.02 26.57 32.67
CA ASP A 225 1.37 26.15 33.09
C ASP A 225 2.33 25.91 31.91
N SER A 226 1.80 25.50 30.75
CA SER A 226 2.61 25.30 29.54
C SER A 226 1.85 25.67 28.27
N PHE A 227 2.60 26.22 27.32
CA PHE A 227 2.16 26.46 25.96
C PHE A 227 2.56 25.27 25.09
N ASP A 228 1.62 24.36 24.84
CA ASP A 228 1.85 23.20 23.97
C ASP A 228 1.36 23.45 22.53
N SER A 229 1.48 22.40 21.71
CA SER A 229 1.09 22.39 20.29
C SER A 229 -0.38 22.70 20.03
N ARG A 230 -1.24 22.72 21.06
CA ARG A 230 -2.66 23.13 20.94
C ARG A 230 -2.84 24.65 20.90
N TYR A 231 -1.84 25.40 21.34
CA TYR A 231 -1.89 26.85 21.49
C TYR A 231 -0.86 27.58 20.62
N LEU A 232 0.24 26.91 20.27
CA LEU A 232 1.33 27.46 19.45
C LEU A 232 1.77 26.43 18.41
N THR A 233 1.98 26.91 17.18
CA THR A 233 2.53 26.08 16.12
C THR A 233 4.04 25.90 16.33
N LEU A 234 4.43 24.81 17.02
CA LEU A 234 5.83 24.52 17.37
C LEU A 234 6.63 23.84 16.24
N GLU A 235 5.93 23.24 15.28
CA GLU A 235 6.55 22.55 14.14
C GLU A 235 6.20 23.30 12.87
N SER A 236 7.20 23.68 12.08
CA SER A 236 6.94 24.26 10.77
C SER A 236 6.44 23.19 9.81
N ASP A 237 5.43 23.51 9.01
CA ASP A 237 4.97 22.63 7.93
C ASP A 237 6.11 22.33 6.95
N ALA A 238 7.01 23.29 6.73
CA ALA A 238 8.22 23.11 5.95
C ALA A 238 9.18 22.06 6.54
N SER A 239 9.33 21.98 7.86
CA SER A 239 10.15 20.95 8.51
C SER A 239 9.52 19.56 8.36
N LYS A 240 8.19 19.46 8.42
CA LYS A 240 7.47 18.20 8.18
C LYS A 240 7.64 17.73 6.73
N GLU A 241 7.46 18.65 5.79
CA GLU A 241 7.64 18.38 4.37
C GLU A 241 9.09 17.96 4.06
N TYR A 242 10.07 18.68 4.61
CA TYR A 242 11.48 18.33 4.49
C TYR A 242 11.77 16.91 5.02
N GLN A 243 11.32 16.59 6.25
CA GLN A 243 11.52 15.24 6.81
C GLN A 243 10.85 14.15 5.96
N SER A 244 9.68 14.40 5.39
CA SER A 244 9.02 13.46 4.47
C SER A 244 9.86 13.26 3.20
N LYS A 245 10.41 14.34 2.64
CA LYS A 245 11.24 14.27 1.43
C LYS A 245 12.58 13.57 1.68
N VAL A 246 13.20 13.79 2.84
CA VAL A 246 14.42 13.06 3.24
C VAL A 246 14.15 11.56 3.29
N LYS A 247 13.06 11.12 3.92
CA LYS A 247 12.67 9.69 3.96
C LYS A 247 12.42 9.11 2.56
N GLU A 248 11.79 9.88 1.68
CA GLU A 248 11.56 9.47 0.28
C GLU A 248 12.88 9.25 -0.46
N VAL A 249 13.85 10.16 -0.29
CA VAL A 249 15.20 10.05 -0.88
C VAL A 249 15.97 8.85 -0.33
N GLU A 250 15.96 8.65 0.99
CA GLU A 250 16.60 7.49 1.63
C GLU A 250 16.04 6.17 1.09
N GLN A 251 14.72 6.08 0.94
CA GLN A 251 14.07 4.89 0.38
C GLN A 251 14.45 4.65 -1.09
N GLN A 252 14.49 5.70 -1.91
CA GLN A 252 14.91 5.59 -3.31
C GLN A 252 16.38 5.18 -3.44
N GLN A 253 17.27 5.71 -2.60
CA GLN A 253 18.68 5.32 -2.56
C GLN A 253 18.84 3.85 -2.19
N LYS A 254 18.07 3.36 -1.20
CA LYS A 254 18.05 1.95 -0.83
C LYS A 254 17.57 1.07 -1.99
N ASN A 255 16.47 1.44 -2.64
CA ASN A 255 15.96 0.71 -3.80
C ASN A 255 16.99 0.65 -4.95
N LEU A 256 17.71 1.74 -5.22
CA LEU A 256 18.79 1.79 -6.22
C LEU A 256 19.96 0.87 -5.86
N SER A 257 20.36 0.84 -4.58
CA SER A 257 21.37 -0.08 -4.06
C SER A 257 20.94 -1.54 -4.28
N ASP A 258 19.73 -1.89 -3.86
CA ASP A 258 19.21 -3.26 -3.95
C ASP A 258 19.07 -3.72 -5.42
N LEU A 259 18.64 -2.83 -6.31
CA LEU A 259 18.60 -3.06 -7.75
C LEU A 259 20.00 -3.31 -8.35
N LYS A 260 21.01 -2.53 -7.93
CA LYS A 260 22.40 -2.74 -8.39
C LYS A 260 22.92 -4.11 -7.97
N VAL A 261 22.71 -4.48 -6.70
CA VAL A 261 23.12 -5.80 -6.17
C VAL A 261 22.39 -6.93 -6.91
N ALA A 262 21.11 -6.76 -7.22
CA ALA A 262 20.34 -7.77 -7.97
C ALA A 262 20.75 -7.89 -9.44
N LEU A 263 21.27 -6.81 -10.05
CA LEU A 263 21.71 -6.78 -11.45
C LEU A 263 23.14 -7.31 -11.62
N GLU A 264 24.04 -7.12 -10.67
CA GLU A 264 25.43 -7.64 -10.72
C GLU A 264 25.55 -9.10 -11.19
N PRO A 265 24.85 -10.09 -10.59
CA PRO A 265 24.97 -11.48 -11.02
C PRO A 265 24.44 -11.71 -12.43
N LYS A 266 23.41 -10.97 -12.86
CA LYS A 266 22.86 -11.06 -14.21
C LYS A 266 23.83 -10.49 -15.25
N THR A 267 24.45 -9.34 -14.94
CA THR A 267 25.46 -8.73 -15.81
C THR A 267 26.67 -9.63 -15.94
N LYS A 268 27.12 -10.25 -14.83
CA LYS A 268 28.23 -11.20 -14.85
C LYS A 268 27.91 -12.44 -15.68
N PHE A 269 26.72 -13.02 -15.50
CA PHE A 269 26.28 -14.18 -16.29
C PHE A 269 26.17 -13.85 -17.78
N LEU A 270 25.65 -12.67 -18.14
CA LEU A 270 25.63 -12.20 -19.53
C LEU A 270 27.04 -12.05 -20.10
N GLN A 271 27.99 -11.54 -19.31
CA GLN A 271 29.39 -11.43 -19.74
C GLN A 271 30.01 -12.80 -19.98
N GLU A 272 29.79 -13.76 -19.07
CA GLU A 272 30.26 -15.16 -19.23
C GLU A 272 29.71 -15.80 -20.52
N LEU A 273 28.43 -15.58 -20.83
CA LEU A 273 27.81 -16.05 -22.08
C LEU A 273 28.39 -15.38 -23.34
N VAL A 274 28.77 -14.10 -23.26
CA VAL A 274 29.42 -13.39 -24.36
C VAL A 274 30.84 -13.94 -24.57
N ASP A 275 31.58 -14.17 -23.50
CA ASP A 275 32.95 -14.69 -23.56
C ASP A 275 33.02 -16.10 -24.17
N LEU A 276 31.99 -16.93 -23.95
CA LEU A 276 31.81 -18.26 -24.57
C LEU A 276 31.82 -18.25 -26.11
N LEU A 277 31.51 -17.11 -26.75
CA LEU A 277 31.56 -16.97 -28.20
C LEU A 277 32.99 -16.94 -28.76
N HIS A 278 34.01 -16.70 -27.91
CA HIS A 278 35.43 -16.63 -28.28
C HIS A 278 35.69 -15.67 -29.48
N LYS A 279 35.04 -14.50 -29.48
CA LYS A 279 35.18 -13.47 -30.51
C LYS A 279 35.54 -12.12 -29.89
N GLU A 280 36.74 -11.62 -30.16
CA GLU A 280 37.26 -10.36 -29.58
C GLU A 280 36.43 -9.12 -29.96
N GLU A 281 35.69 -9.19 -31.06
CA GLU A 281 34.86 -8.11 -31.60
C GLU A 281 33.53 -7.96 -30.86
N ILE A 282 33.08 -8.98 -30.13
CA ILE A 282 31.78 -9.01 -29.43
C ILE A 282 32.03 -8.83 -27.94
N LYS A 283 31.68 -7.67 -27.40
CA LYS A 283 31.92 -7.32 -25.99
C LYS A 283 30.64 -7.12 -25.18
N THR A 284 29.49 -7.04 -25.85
CA THR A 284 28.18 -6.75 -25.25
C THR A 284 27.15 -7.81 -25.62
N ALA A 285 26.15 -7.98 -24.76
CA ALA A 285 25.04 -8.92 -24.99
C ALA A 285 24.25 -8.58 -26.27
N GLU A 286 24.09 -7.29 -26.58
CA GLU A 286 23.40 -6.83 -27.79
C GLU A 286 24.16 -7.23 -29.07
N GLN A 287 25.49 -7.09 -29.06
CA GLN A 287 26.34 -7.54 -30.18
C GLN A 287 26.30 -9.06 -30.33
N ALA A 288 26.27 -9.82 -29.23
CA ALA A 288 26.14 -11.28 -29.26
C ALA A 288 24.80 -11.74 -29.83
N ILE A 289 23.70 -11.09 -29.43
CA ILE A 289 22.35 -11.38 -29.97
C ILE A 289 22.31 -11.08 -31.47
N ALA A 290 22.84 -9.93 -31.89
CA ALA A 290 22.91 -9.58 -33.30
C ALA A 290 23.76 -10.59 -34.10
N TYR A 291 24.89 -11.04 -33.55
CA TYR A 291 25.74 -12.04 -34.20
C TYR A 291 25.04 -13.40 -34.40
N LEU A 292 24.21 -13.82 -33.44
CA LEU A 292 23.55 -15.13 -33.47
C LEU A 292 22.26 -15.13 -34.29
N ILE A 293 21.42 -14.10 -34.15
CA ILE A 293 19.99 -14.13 -34.55
C ILE A 293 19.64 -13.08 -35.61
N ASN A 294 20.57 -12.21 -36.04
CA ASN A 294 20.26 -11.22 -37.08
C ASN A 294 19.71 -11.88 -38.36
N GLU A 295 18.58 -11.38 -38.86
CA GLU A 295 17.82 -11.97 -39.98
C GLU A 295 18.64 -12.18 -41.26
N LYS A 296 19.67 -11.36 -41.48
CA LYS A 296 20.51 -11.39 -42.69
C LYS A 296 21.86 -12.06 -42.46
N THR A 297 22.47 -11.85 -41.31
CA THR A 297 23.87 -12.23 -41.04
C THR A 297 24.04 -13.17 -39.84
N GLY A 298 22.96 -13.48 -39.14
CA GLY A 298 22.95 -14.28 -37.92
C GLY A 298 23.42 -15.70 -38.18
N LEU A 299 24.35 -16.18 -37.35
CA LEU A 299 24.99 -17.47 -37.53
C LEU A 299 24.01 -18.64 -37.47
N ILE A 300 23.02 -18.57 -36.57
CA ILE A 300 21.97 -19.58 -36.46
C ILE A 300 21.14 -19.59 -37.74
N ILE A 301 20.73 -18.42 -38.23
CA ILE A 301 19.90 -18.31 -39.45
C ILE A 301 20.66 -18.80 -40.69
N LEU A 302 21.94 -18.47 -40.81
CA LEU A 302 22.80 -18.98 -41.89
C LEU A 302 22.98 -20.50 -41.79
N ALA A 303 23.18 -21.04 -40.59
CA ALA A 303 23.29 -22.48 -40.36
C ALA A 303 21.97 -23.21 -40.66
N THR A 304 20.83 -22.65 -40.26
CA THR A 304 19.50 -23.20 -40.56
C THR A 304 19.20 -23.17 -42.05
N LYS A 305 19.55 -22.08 -42.76
CA LYS A 305 19.42 -22.02 -44.23
C LYS A 305 20.26 -23.09 -44.92
N ARG A 306 21.55 -23.23 -44.54
CA ARG A 306 22.40 -24.30 -45.06
C ARG A 306 21.84 -25.69 -44.75
N ALA A 307 21.36 -25.93 -43.53
CA ALA A 307 20.76 -27.21 -43.17
C ALA A 307 19.48 -27.53 -43.97
N SER A 308 18.70 -26.51 -44.35
CA SER A 308 17.53 -26.67 -45.21
C SER A 308 17.88 -26.95 -46.68
N GLU A 309 19.04 -26.49 -47.15
CA GLU A 309 19.55 -26.77 -48.51
C GLU A 309 20.03 -28.23 -48.66
N TYR A 310 20.46 -28.88 -47.58
CA TYR A 310 20.91 -30.28 -47.55
C TYR A 310 19.89 -31.23 -46.88
N HIS A 311 18.60 -31.11 -47.22
CA HIS A 311 17.59 -32.07 -46.78
C HIS A 311 17.86 -33.48 -47.33
N MET A 312 18.50 -34.32 -46.52
CA MET A 312 18.50 -35.77 -46.68
C MET A 312 17.23 -36.30 -46.03
N ASN A 313 16.31 -36.87 -46.81
CA ASN A 313 15.18 -37.62 -46.26
C ASN A 313 15.73 -38.83 -45.51
N LEU A 314 15.66 -38.79 -44.18
CA LEU A 314 16.04 -39.91 -43.33
C LEU A 314 15.01 -41.04 -43.50
N ILE A 315 15.38 -42.08 -44.26
CA ILE A 315 14.62 -43.33 -44.27
C ILE A 315 14.97 -44.09 -42.99
N GLN A 316 13.95 -44.46 -42.22
CA GLN A 316 14.16 -45.31 -41.05
C GLN A 316 14.64 -46.70 -41.49
N GLU A 317 15.66 -47.23 -40.81
CA GLU A 317 16.32 -48.52 -41.12
C GLU A 317 15.32 -49.69 -41.19
N ASN A 318 14.31 -49.68 -40.31
CA ASN A 318 13.23 -50.67 -40.28
C ASN A 318 12.45 -50.79 -41.61
N ILE A 319 12.32 -49.70 -42.38
CA ILE A 319 11.62 -49.69 -43.67
C ILE A 319 12.47 -50.44 -44.71
N LEU A 320 13.79 -50.19 -44.73
CA LEU A 320 14.73 -50.88 -45.62
C LEU A 320 14.82 -52.38 -45.30
N GLU A 321 14.85 -52.74 -44.01
CA GLU A 321 14.83 -54.15 -43.59
C GLU A 321 13.53 -54.85 -43.99
N THR A 322 12.39 -54.19 -43.82
CA THR A 322 11.07 -54.73 -44.19
C THR A 322 10.98 -54.94 -45.70
N LEU A 323 11.44 -53.98 -46.50
CA LEU A 323 11.45 -54.07 -47.96
C LEU A 323 12.37 -55.21 -48.42
N LYS A 324 13.58 -55.30 -47.87
CA LYS A 324 14.55 -56.37 -48.18
C LYS A 324 13.94 -57.74 -47.91
N LYS A 325 13.36 -57.93 -46.72
CA LYS A 325 12.73 -59.20 -46.33
C LYS A 325 11.56 -59.55 -47.24
N ALA A 326 10.72 -58.58 -47.59
CA ALA A 326 9.60 -58.80 -48.51
C ALA A 326 10.06 -59.18 -49.93
N ILE A 327 11.14 -58.56 -50.43
CA ILE A 327 11.73 -58.89 -51.74
C ILE A 327 12.34 -60.30 -51.72
N GLU A 328 13.10 -60.66 -50.69
CA GLU A 328 13.69 -62.00 -50.54
C GLU A 328 12.60 -63.09 -50.51
N GLU A 329 11.56 -62.90 -49.69
CA GLU A 329 10.43 -63.83 -49.61
C GLU A 329 9.65 -63.93 -50.93
N PHE A 330 9.49 -62.81 -51.65
CA PHE A 330 8.85 -62.78 -52.97
C PHE A 330 9.66 -63.58 -54.02
N LEU A 331 10.98 -63.36 -54.08
CA LEU A 331 11.86 -64.04 -55.03
C LEU A 331 11.88 -65.56 -54.79
N ILE A 332 11.97 -65.98 -53.53
CA ILE A 332 11.91 -67.39 -53.15
C ILE A 332 10.57 -68.02 -53.55
N ALA A 333 9.47 -67.31 -53.29
CA ALA A 333 8.13 -67.77 -53.64
C ALA A 333 7.96 -67.93 -55.17
N ILE A 334 8.40 -66.94 -55.96
CA ILE A 334 8.33 -67.00 -57.43
C ILE A 334 9.21 -68.12 -58.00
N GLN A 335 10.44 -68.30 -57.51
CA GLN A 335 11.30 -69.41 -57.92
C GLN A 335 10.65 -70.76 -57.62
N SER A 336 10.01 -70.89 -56.45
CA SER A 336 9.29 -72.11 -56.06
C SER A 336 8.08 -72.38 -56.95
N VAL A 337 7.37 -71.32 -57.38
CA VAL A 337 6.28 -71.41 -58.37
C VAL A 337 6.82 -71.86 -59.73
N GLN A 338 7.94 -71.29 -60.19
CA GLN A 338 8.56 -71.66 -61.48
C GLN A 338 9.00 -73.14 -61.48
N LEU A 339 9.75 -73.57 -60.46
CA LEU A 339 10.18 -74.97 -60.31
C LEU A 339 8.99 -75.94 -60.18
N GLY A 340 7.94 -75.54 -59.46
CA GLY A 340 6.72 -76.32 -59.35
C GLY A 340 6.00 -76.46 -60.70
N ASN A 341 5.91 -75.37 -61.46
CA ASN A 341 5.34 -75.39 -62.81
C ASN A 341 6.16 -76.24 -63.79
N GLU A 342 7.50 -76.20 -63.74
CA GLU A 342 8.36 -77.07 -64.55
C GLU A 342 8.12 -78.56 -64.25
N LYS A 343 7.95 -78.93 -62.97
CA LYS A 343 7.61 -80.30 -62.56
C LYS A 343 6.22 -80.74 -63.05
N ILE A 344 5.25 -79.81 -63.09
CA ILE A 344 3.92 -80.08 -63.63
C ILE A 344 3.98 -80.24 -65.16
N LEU A 345 4.65 -79.32 -65.86
CA LEU A 345 4.76 -79.29 -67.33
C LEU A 345 5.49 -80.52 -67.89
N SER A 346 6.57 -80.95 -67.24
CA SER A 346 7.34 -82.15 -67.64
C SER A 346 6.55 -83.46 -67.55
N ASN A 347 5.40 -83.47 -66.87
CA ASN A 347 4.56 -84.66 -66.66
C ASN A 347 3.12 -84.50 -67.19
N ILE A 348 2.85 -83.54 -68.09
CA ILE A 348 1.50 -83.27 -68.61
C ILE A 348 0.84 -84.49 -69.28
N ASN A 349 1.62 -85.32 -69.98
CA ASN A 349 1.08 -86.46 -70.72
C ASN A 349 0.60 -87.60 -69.82
N SER A 350 0.95 -87.59 -68.52
CA SER A 350 0.57 -88.66 -67.60
C SER A 350 -0.76 -88.34 -66.87
N VAL A 351 -1.15 -87.07 -66.72
CA VAL A 351 -2.31 -86.67 -65.87
C VAL A 351 -3.65 -87.29 -66.31
N ASN A 352 -3.79 -87.63 -67.60
CA ASN A 352 -5.00 -88.27 -68.13
C ASN A 352 -5.04 -89.81 -67.94
N LEU A 353 -3.97 -90.40 -67.39
CA LEU A 353 -3.85 -91.85 -67.14
C LEU A 353 -3.97 -92.19 -65.64
N ALA A 354 -4.01 -91.21 -64.74
CA ALA A 354 -4.10 -91.42 -63.30
C ALA A 354 -5.37 -92.19 -62.89
N GLN A 355 -6.50 -91.95 -63.57
CA GLN A 355 -7.74 -92.70 -63.32
C GLN A 355 -7.63 -94.17 -63.73
N ILE A 356 -6.91 -94.45 -64.83
CA ILE A 356 -6.67 -95.80 -65.33
C ILE A 356 -5.75 -96.56 -64.38
N PHE A 357 -4.65 -95.93 -63.91
CA PHE A 357 -3.75 -96.57 -62.95
C PHE A 357 -4.41 -96.81 -61.59
N ASN A 358 -5.21 -95.88 -61.08
CA ASN A 358 -5.98 -96.11 -59.84
C ASN A 358 -6.95 -97.29 -59.98
N ALA A 359 -7.61 -97.45 -61.14
CA ALA A 359 -8.47 -98.60 -61.41
C ALA A 359 -7.69 -99.92 -61.46
N ILE A 360 -6.49 -99.92 -62.06
CA ILE A 360 -5.60 -101.10 -62.11
C ILE A 360 -5.13 -101.48 -60.70
N THR A 361 -4.66 -100.53 -59.88
CA THR A 361 -4.21 -100.81 -58.52
C THR A 361 -5.34 -101.27 -57.61
N ALA A 362 -6.56 -100.74 -57.78
CA ALA A 362 -7.75 -101.18 -57.03
C ALA A 362 -8.15 -102.64 -57.34
N LEU A 363 -7.82 -103.17 -58.52
CA LEU A 363 -8.09 -104.55 -58.91
C LEU A 363 -7.06 -105.54 -58.35
N LYS A 364 -5.85 -105.08 -57.98
CA LYS A 364 -4.73 -105.91 -57.49
C LYS A 364 -5.11 -106.91 -56.37
N PRO A 365 -5.90 -106.56 -55.34
CA PRO A 365 -6.16 -107.46 -54.22
C PRO A 365 -7.04 -108.67 -54.56
N SER A 366 -7.85 -108.58 -55.61
CA SER A 366 -8.87 -109.57 -55.97
C SER A 366 -8.61 -110.24 -57.33
N TYR A 367 -7.51 -109.89 -58.00
CA TYR A 367 -7.16 -110.43 -59.31
C TYR A 367 -6.24 -111.66 -59.19
N THR A 368 -6.70 -112.81 -59.69
CA THR A 368 -6.02 -114.11 -59.52
C THR A 368 -5.49 -114.72 -60.82
N GLU A 369 -5.69 -114.06 -61.96
CA GLU A 369 -5.23 -114.52 -63.27
C GLU A 369 -3.80 -114.03 -63.57
N ASP A 370 -2.96 -114.87 -64.18
CA ASP A 370 -1.55 -114.54 -64.53
C ASP A 370 -1.45 -113.80 -65.88
N VAL A 371 -2.37 -112.86 -66.13
CA VAL A 371 -2.45 -112.04 -67.35
C VAL A 371 -2.75 -110.58 -67.02
N CYS A 372 -2.45 -109.65 -67.92
CA CYS A 372 -2.71 -108.22 -67.73
C CYS A 372 -4.23 -107.95 -67.78
N PRO A 373 -4.81 -107.22 -66.80
CA PRO A 373 -6.26 -106.97 -66.75
C PRO A 373 -6.79 -106.09 -67.90
N VAL A 374 -5.92 -105.35 -68.61
CA VAL A 374 -6.32 -104.43 -69.68
C VAL A 374 -6.17 -105.08 -71.06
N CYS A 375 -5.01 -105.66 -71.38
CA CYS A 375 -4.71 -106.22 -72.70
C CYS A 375 -4.61 -107.76 -72.73
N ARG A 376 -4.79 -108.44 -71.59
CA ARG A 376 -4.71 -109.91 -71.42
C ARG A 376 -3.37 -110.56 -71.77
N THR A 377 -2.30 -109.77 -71.88
CA THR A 377 -0.93 -110.30 -72.07
C THR A 377 -0.46 -111.04 -70.81
N PRO A 378 0.09 -112.27 -70.90
CA PRO A 378 0.65 -112.98 -69.74
C PRO A 378 1.67 -112.14 -68.97
N LEU A 379 1.60 -112.14 -67.64
CA LEU A 379 2.44 -111.25 -66.81
C LEU A 379 3.94 -111.54 -66.98
N SER A 380 4.30 -112.81 -67.21
CA SER A 380 5.68 -113.24 -67.49
C SER A 380 6.27 -112.67 -68.79
N SER A 381 5.42 -112.25 -69.73
CA SER A 381 5.82 -111.71 -71.03
C SER A 381 5.70 -110.19 -71.11
N ALA A 382 5.18 -109.55 -70.07
CA ALA A 382 5.06 -108.10 -70.00
C ALA A 382 6.41 -107.48 -69.63
N VAL A 383 6.76 -106.37 -70.30
CA VAL A 383 8.02 -105.63 -70.06
C VAL A 383 8.10 -105.12 -68.62
N GLU A 384 6.98 -104.66 -68.07
CA GLU A 384 6.81 -104.39 -66.65
C GLU A 384 5.43 -104.89 -66.20
N ASN A 385 5.35 -105.35 -64.95
CA ASN A 385 4.09 -105.78 -64.36
C ASN A 385 3.11 -104.58 -64.30
N PRO A 386 1.90 -104.68 -64.87
CA PRO A 386 0.96 -103.56 -64.95
C PRO A 386 0.55 -103.01 -63.57
N PHE A 387 0.54 -103.83 -62.52
CA PHE A 387 0.22 -103.37 -61.16
C PHE A 387 1.38 -102.62 -60.51
N GLU A 388 2.62 -103.09 -60.69
CA GLU A 388 3.82 -102.39 -60.19
C GLU A 388 4.08 -101.10 -60.97
N TYR A 389 3.84 -101.13 -62.29
CA TYR A 389 3.91 -99.94 -63.14
C TYR A 389 2.86 -98.90 -62.74
N ALA A 390 1.62 -99.32 -62.49
CA ALA A 390 0.57 -98.43 -61.99
C ALA A 390 0.92 -97.80 -60.64
N GLU A 391 1.47 -98.56 -59.68
CA GLU A 391 1.93 -98.02 -58.39
C GLU A 391 3.09 -97.03 -58.54
N LYS A 392 4.08 -97.33 -59.38
CA LYS A 392 5.20 -96.41 -59.69
C LYS A 392 4.71 -95.11 -60.33
N GLU A 393 3.77 -95.18 -61.27
CA GLU A 393 3.20 -93.99 -61.92
C GLU A 393 2.30 -93.19 -60.97
N LEU A 394 1.51 -93.84 -60.10
CA LEU A 394 0.74 -93.18 -59.03
C LEU A 394 1.60 -92.42 -58.02
N HIS A 395 2.78 -92.93 -57.68
CA HIS A 395 3.75 -92.20 -56.86
C HIS A 395 4.32 -90.96 -57.58
N LYS A 396 4.40 -90.96 -58.92
CA LYS A 396 4.74 -89.73 -59.67
C LYS A 396 3.57 -88.74 -59.66
N PHE A 397 2.32 -89.20 -59.68
CA PHE A 397 1.15 -88.32 -59.57
C PHE A 397 1.03 -87.64 -58.20
N SER A 398 1.35 -88.34 -57.10
CA SER A 398 1.34 -87.70 -55.77
C SER A 398 2.36 -86.56 -55.68
N GLN A 399 3.53 -86.70 -56.31
CA GLN A 399 4.54 -85.62 -56.43
C GLN A 399 4.02 -84.43 -57.26
N ILE A 400 3.18 -84.68 -58.27
CA ILE A 400 2.56 -83.61 -59.08
C ILE A 400 1.47 -82.88 -58.28
N GLU A 401 0.65 -83.59 -57.52
CA GLU A 401 -0.36 -82.98 -56.65
C GLU A 401 0.29 -82.17 -55.52
N GLU A 402 1.40 -82.64 -54.97
CA GLU A 402 2.22 -81.88 -54.04
C GLU A 402 2.83 -80.63 -54.71
N ALA A 403 3.37 -80.76 -55.93
CA ALA A 403 3.87 -79.62 -56.70
C ALA A 403 2.77 -78.57 -56.98
N LYS A 404 1.54 -78.98 -57.30
CA LYS A 404 0.39 -78.07 -57.46
C LYS A 404 0.06 -77.33 -56.16
N LYS A 405 0.05 -78.02 -55.01
CA LYS A 405 -0.15 -77.40 -53.70
C LYS A 405 0.96 -76.40 -53.38
N THR A 406 2.21 -76.74 -53.67
CA THR A 406 3.37 -75.86 -53.52
C THR A 406 3.24 -74.61 -54.39
N VAL A 407 2.84 -74.75 -55.66
CA VAL A 407 2.60 -73.62 -56.57
C VAL A 407 1.50 -72.72 -56.04
N LEU A 408 0.36 -73.27 -55.62
CA LEU A 408 -0.77 -72.49 -55.11
C LEU A 408 -0.39 -71.73 -53.83
N SER A 409 0.29 -72.38 -52.90
CA SER A 409 0.72 -71.76 -51.63
C SER A 409 1.72 -70.63 -51.87
N ASN A 410 2.74 -70.88 -52.70
CA ASN A 410 3.76 -69.86 -52.99
C ASN A 410 3.24 -68.73 -53.86
N SER A 411 2.23 -68.97 -54.72
CA SER A 411 1.59 -67.89 -55.50
C SER A 411 0.85 -66.91 -54.59
N LYS A 412 0.20 -67.40 -53.52
CA LYS A 412 -0.43 -66.54 -52.50
C LYS A 412 0.61 -65.72 -51.74
N ILE A 413 1.71 -66.35 -51.32
CA ILE A 413 2.81 -65.66 -50.65
C ILE A 413 3.39 -64.57 -51.56
N ALA A 414 3.66 -64.88 -52.83
CA ALA A 414 4.16 -63.90 -53.80
C ALA A 414 3.21 -62.71 -53.98
N ALA A 415 1.90 -62.96 -54.07
CA ALA A 415 0.89 -61.90 -54.16
C ALA A 415 0.84 -61.02 -52.90
N GLU A 416 0.92 -61.61 -51.70
CA GLU A 416 0.95 -60.86 -50.45
C GLU A 416 2.21 -59.97 -50.36
N LYS A 417 3.38 -60.54 -50.68
CA LYS A 417 4.66 -59.81 -50.56
C LYS A 417 4.80 -58.71 -51.59
N ILE A 418 4.30 -58.89 -52.82
CA ILE A 418 4.33 -57.82 -53.82
C ILE A 418 3.45 -56.64 -53.42
N HIS A 419 2.31 -56.87 -52.76
CA HIS A 419 1.48 -55.80 -52.21
C HIS A 419 2.19 -55.02 -51.09
N VAL A 420 2.94 -55.69 -50.22
CA VAL A 420 3.77 -55.04 -49.20
C VAL A 420 4.86 -54.18 -49.85
N ILE A 421 5.55 -54.71 -50.86
CA ILE A 421 6.60 -53.99 -51.59
C ILE A 421 6.03 -52.72 -52.25
N ILE A 422 4.90 -52.83 -52.95
CA ILE A 422 4.25 -51.67 -53.60
C ILE A 422 3.78 -50.65 -52.56
N GLY A 423 3.18 -51.11 -51.46
CA GLY A 423 2.71 -50.24 -50.37
C GLY A 423 3.84 -49.40 -49.78
N GLU A 424 4.99 -50.02 -49.49
CA GLU A 424 6.16 -49.32 -48.97
C GLU A 424 6.78 -48.39 -50.02
N LEU A 425 6.94 -48.83 -51.28
CA LEU A 425 7.50 -47.98 -52.35
C LEU A 425 6.64 -46.75 -52.66
N SER A 426 5.32 -46.82 -52.46
CA SER A 426 4.39 -45.70 -52.70
C SER A 426 4.50 -44.54 -51.70
N LYS A 427 5.23 -44.73 -50.59
CA LYS A 427 5.46 -43.68 -49.60
C LYS A 427 6.33 -42.58 -50.20
N LYS A 428 5.91 -41.33 -50.00
CA LYS A 428 6.49 -40.12 -50.63
C LYS A 428 7.99 -39.96 -50.36
N GLU A 429 8.44 -40.44 -49.21
CA GLU A 429 9.86 -40.43 -48.78
C GLU A 429 10.73 -41.38 -49.63
N ILE A 430 10.18 -42.50 -50.12
CA ILE A 430 10.90 -43.57 -50.84
C ILE A 430 10.75 -43.44 -52.35
N CYS A 431 9.58 -42.99 -52.84
CA CYS A 431 9.34 -42.73 -54.27
C CYS A 431 10.42 -41.85 -54.93
N SER A 432 10.98 -40.91 -54.16
CA SER A 432 12.02 -39.99 -54.66
C SER A 432 13.37 -40.67 -54.96
N LEU A 433 13.61 -41.87 -54.42
CA LEU A 433 14.89 -42.60 -54.56
C LEU A 433 14.91 -43.58 -55.72
N PHE A 434 13.74 -44.07 -56.16
CA PHE A 434 13.60 -45.02 -57.26
C PHE A 434 13.03 -44.33 -58.51
N VAL A 435 13.77 -43.34 -59.01
CA VAL A 435 13.44 -42.64 -60.26
C VAL A 435 13.52 -43.65 -61.41
N GLY A 436 12.36 -44.02 -61.97
CA GLY A 436 12.25 -44.92 -63.13
C GLY A 436 11.53 -46.25 -62.89
N VAL A 437 11.11 -46.55 -61.66
CA VAL A 437 10.25 -47.71 -61.38
C VAL A 437 8.78 -47.30 -61.55
N ASP A 438 8.18 -47.68 -62.67
CA ASP A 438 6.76 -47.45 -62.89
C ASP A 438 5.92 -48.48 -62.11
N ALA A 439 5.43 -48.08 -60.93
CA ALA A 439 4.62 -48.95 -60.08
C ALA A 439 3.30 -49.39 -60.76
N GLN A 440 2.84 -48.69 -61.82
CA GLN A 440 1.65 -49.10 -62.57
C GLN A 440 1.88 -50.33 -63.45
N LEU A 441 3.13 -50.60 -63.88
CA LEU A 441 3.49 -51.79 -64.64
C LEU A 441 3.32 -53.09 -63.83
N ILE A 442 3.37 -53.01 -62.49
CA ILE A 442 3.23 -54.15 -61.58
C ILE A 442 1.75 -54.38 -61.20
N LEU A 443 0.95 -53.31 -61.10
CA LEU A 443 -0.48 -53.37 -60.74
C LEU A 443 -1.38 -53.95 -61.84
N GLY A 444 -0.93 -53.94 -63.10
CA GLY A 444 -1.70 -54.43 -64.26
C GLY A 444 -1.66 -55.95 -64.48
N ALA A 445 -0.69 -56.66 -63.90
CA ALA A 445 -0.59 -58.11 -64.01
C ALA A 445 -1.35 -58.77 -62.84
N SER A 446 -2.63 -59.07 -63.03
CA SER A 446 -3.37 -59.81 -62.03
C SER A 446 -2.76 -61.21 -61.89
N LEU A 447 -1.92 -61.44 -60.88
CA LEU A 447 -1.62 -62.77 -60.35
C LEU A 447 -2.85 -63.25 -59.56
N GLN A 448 -3.98 -63.39 -60.26
CA GLN A 448 -5.16 -64.06 -59.69
C GLN A 448 -4.84 -65.55 -59.65
N ALA A 449 -4.41 -66.01 -58.47
CA ALA A 449 -4.55 -67.41 -58.11
C ALA A 449 -6.06 -67.71 -58.02
N LYS A 450 -6.64 -68.27 -59.08
CA LYS A 450 -7.92 -68.99 -59.01
C LYS A 450 -7.67 -70.45 -58.68
#